data_AF-G9NGL2-F1
#
_entry.id   AF-G9NGL2-F1
#
_cell.length_a   1.000
_cell.length_b   1.000
_cell.length_c   1.000
_cell.angle_alpha   90.00
_cell.angle_beta   90.00
_cell.angle_gamma   90.00
#
_symmetry.space_group_name_H-M   'P 1'
#
loop_
_entity.id
_entity.type
_entity.pdbx_description
1 polymer ?
#
loop_
_entity_poly.entity_id
_entity_poly.type
_entity_poly.pdbx_seq_one_letter_code
_entity_poly.pdbx_strand_id
1 'polypeptide(L)'
;MPIHHRWNFNIDRFLNPFVPPPPWKYIPYPVSYWFGYRKTKPQETGNLMPIFWAFLGVFGAIAMIEAVSKHVASFAPHHVPNVVGSFGAAAVLEFYAIESPLAQPRNAIMGQVLAAVIGCGVGKLFLLSDNFEEIKWLGGALACASATAVMALTKTVHPPAGATALLAVVDPTLIQVGWFLIPVMLLGCALMLGAALLINNLERRFPVYWWSPEDLRQPNSLFRRRHSKKKAPEAAADEAKPEEASERYVSDLEAATDKETEREDAQHAADIIIKPGQVIVPEHVYLTQEEQQYLETLCKRL
;
A
#
# COMPACT_ATOMS: atom_id res chain seq x y z
N MET A 1 31.31 -7.64 5.33
CA MET A 1 30.16 -7.04 4.61
C MET A 1 29.34 -6.23 5.61
N PRO A 2 28.84 -5.05 5.23
CA PRO A 2 28.29 -4.12 6.22
C PRO A 2 26.88 -4.57 6.68
N ILE A 3 26.64 -4.43 7.98
CA ILE A 3 25.52 -5.02 8.74
C ILE A 3 24.14 -4.41 8.37
N HIS A 4 24.12 -3.25 7.74
CA HIS A 4 22.89 -2.49 7.46
C HIS A 4 21.91 -3.18 6.50
N HIS A 5 22.37 -4.10 5.63
CA HIS A 5 21.45 -4.87 4.77
C HIS A 5 20.48 -5.77 5.55
N ARG A 6 20.73 -6.03 6.85
CA ARG A 6 19.82 -6.80 7.72
C ARG A 6 18.72 -5.95 8.37
N TRP A 7 18.80 -4.63 8.30
CA TRP A 7 17.83 -3.74 8.91
C TRP A 7 16.61 -3.57 8.00
N ASN A 8 15.67 -4.51 8.10
CA ASN A 8 14.39 -4.44 7.40
C ASN A 8 13.26 -4.30 8.42
N PHE A 9 12.85 -3.05 8.66
CA PHE A 9 11.69 -2.74 9.50
C PHE A 9 10.42 -2.78 8.66
N ASN A 10 9.47 -3.62 9.06
CA ASN A 10 8.17 -3.72 8.42
C ASN A 10 7.08 -3.62 9.50
N ILE A 11 6.40 -2.48 9.55
CA ILE A 11 5.33 -2.22 10.53
C ILE A 11 4.11 -3.14 10.33
N ASP A 12 3.84 -3.56 9.10
CA ASP A 12 2.69 -4.41 8.77
C ASP A 12 2.77 -5.77 9.47
N ARG A 13 3.99 -6.25 9.78
CA ARG A 13 4.20 -7.45 10.58
C ARG A 13 3.53 -7.38 11.95
N PHE A 14 3.41 -6.17 12.51
CA PHE A 14 2.79 -5.92 13.80
C PHE A 14 1.34 -5.47 13.68
N LEU A 15 0.98 -4.73 12.63
CA LEU A 15 -0.37 -4.20 12.43
C LEU A 15 -1.33 -5.23 11.81
N ASN A 16 -0.90 -5.95 10.76
CA ASN A 16 -1.77 -6.86 9.99
C ASN A 16 -2.51 -7.91 10.84
N PRO A 17 -1.94 -8.49 11.92
CA PRO A 17 -2.67 -9.40 12.80
C PRO A 17 -3.90 -8.81 13.47
N PHE A 18 -3.97 -7.49 13.63
CA PHE A 18 -5.10 -6.79 14.25
C PHE A 18 -6.08 -6.20 13.23
N VAL A 19 -5.71 -6.18 11.95
CA VAL A 19 -6.54 -5.59 10.90
C VAL A 19 -7.50 -6.66 10.38
N PRO A 20 -8.82 -6.44 10.48
CA PRO A 20 -9.78 -7.43 10.01
C PRO A 20 -9.68 -7.58 8.48
N PRO A 21 -9.87 -8.81 7.95
CA PRO A 21 -9.92 -8.99 6.52
C PRO A 21 -11.11 -8.23 5.91
N PRO A 22 -11.03 -7.82 4.64
CA PRO A 22 -12.09 -7.04 4.02
C PRO A 22 -13.46 -7.75 4.09
N PRO A 23 -14.54 -7.04 4.47
CA PRO A 23 -15.85 -7.63 4.75
C PRO A 23 -16.67 -7.99 3.50
N TRP A 24 -16.03 -8.33 2.38
CA TRP A 24 -16.68 -8.63 1.10
C TRP A 24 -17.69 -9.78 1.16
N LYS A 25 -17.61 -10.64 2.19
CA LYS A 25 -18.58 -11.73 2.42
C LYS A 25 -19.95 -11.22 2.89
N TYR A 26 -19.99 -10.05 3.53
CA TYR A 26 -21.20 -9.48 4.15
C TYR A 26 -21.82 -8.35 3.33
N ILE A 27 -21.10 -7.83 2.34
CA ILE A 27 -21.51 -6.69 1.53
C ILE A 27 -22.07 -7.18 0.18
N PRO A 28 -23.25 -6.71 -0.24
CA PRO A 28 -23.81 -7.09 -1.54
C PRO A 28 -22.89 -6.65 -2.69
N TYR A 29 -22.82 -7.47 -3.75
CA TYR A 29 -21.88 -7.27 -4.84
C TYR A 29 -21.92 -5.85 -5.45
N PRO A 30 -23.08 -5.25 -5.77
CA PRO A 30 -23.14 -3.91 -6.36
C PRO A 30 -22.48 -2.83 -5.51
N VAL A 31 -22.49 -2.97 -4.18
CA VAL A 31 -21.81 -2.04 -3.27
C VAL A 31 -20.32 -2.35 -3.26
N SER A 32 -19.94 -3.61 -3.03
CA SER A 32 -18.53 -4.02 -2.99
C SER A 32 -17.74 -3.71 -4.26
N TYR A 33 -18.44 -3.65 -5.41
CA TYR A 33 -17.88 -3.26 -6.70
C TYR A 33 -17.21 -1.89 -6.65
N TRP A 34 -17.84 -0.90 -6.00
CA TRP A 34 -17.28 0.46 -5.88
C TRP A 34 -16.12 0.55 -4.87
N PHE A 35 -15.93 -0.47 -4.04
CA PHE A 35 -14.81 -0.55 -3.08
C PHE A 35 -13.66 -1.43 -3.60
N GLY A 36 -13.61 -1.68 -4.92
CA GLY A 36 -12.51 -2.39 -5.58
C GLY A 36 -12.65 -3.91 -5.61
N TYR A 37 -13.74 -4.48 -5.09
CA TYR A 37 -13.99 -5.92 -5.22
C TYR A 37 -14.45 -6.25 -6.65
N ARG A 38 -13.79 -7.23 -7.28
CA ARG A 38 -14.08 -7.71 -8.64
C ARG A 38 -14.09 -9.23 -8.64
N LYS A 39 -15.10 -9.83 -9.28
CA LYS A 39 -15.17 -11.28 -9.49
C LYS A 39 -14.27 -11.75 -10.64
N THR A 40 -14.06 -10.89 -11.63
CA THR A 40 -13.28 -11.16 -12.84
C THR A 40 -12.22 -10.06 -13.03
N LYS A 41 -11.13 -10.38 -13.73
CA LYS A 41 -10.10 -9.39 -14.07
C LYS A 41 -10.71 -8.31 -14.98
N PRO A 42 -10.49 -7.01 -14.71
CA PRO A 42 -10.83 -5.96 -15.66
C PRO A 42 -10.13 -6.21 -17.00
N GLN A 43 -10.82 -5.94 -18.11
CA GLN A 43 -10.20 -6.04 -19.44
C GLN A 43 -9.19 -4.90 -19.63
N GLU A 44 -8.13 -5.15 -20.39
CA GLU A 44 -7.17 -4.12 -20.74
C GLU A 44 -7.76 -3.18 -21.79
N THR A 45 -8.08 -1.95 -21.40
CA THR A 45 -8.78 -0.97 -22.24
C THR A 45 -7.86 -0.09 -23.11
N GLY A 46 -6.67 -0.57 -23.47
CA GLY A 46 -5.67 0.25 -24.17
C GLY A 46 -5.25 1.50 -23.37
N ASN A 47 -4.60 2.47 -24.02
CA ASN A 47 -4.08 3.67 -23.34
C ASN A 47 -5.03 4.88 -23.37
N LEU A 48 -5.82 5.05 -24.43
CA LEU A 48 -6.68 6.24 -24.59
C LEU A 48 -7.80 6.32 -23.57
N MET A 49 -8.42 5.17 -23.26
CA MET A 49 -9.56 5.14 -22.33
C MET A 49 -9.14 5.47 -20.89
N PRO A 50 -8.06 4.89 -20.33
CA PRO A 50 -7.52 5.33 -19.05
C PRO A 50 -7.13 6.82 -19.02
N ILE A 51 -6.57 7.37 -20.10
CA ILE A 51 -6.22 8.80 -20.19
C ILE A 51 -7.48 9.67 -20.13
N PHE A 52 -8.54 9.30 -20.86
CA PHE A 52 -9.81 10.00 -20.83
C PHE A 52 -10.44 10.02 -19.43
N TRP A 53 -10.51 8.85 -18.77
CA TRP A 53 -11.02 8.76 -17.40
C TRP A 53 -10.13 9.49 -16.40
N ALA A 54 -8.81 9.47 -16.59
CA ALA A 54 -7.88 10.21 -15.75
C ALA A 54 -8.13 11.73 -15.86
N PHE A 55 -8.36 12.25 -17.07
CA PHE A 55 -8.71 13.65 -17.27
C PHE A 55 -10.00 14.03 -16.54
N LEU A 56 -11.08 13.28 -16.76
CA LEU A 56 -12.36 13.52 -16.09
C LEU A 56 -12.24 13.39 -14.57
N GLY A 57 -11.47 12.41 -14.10
CA GLY A 57 -11.17 12.14 -12.71
C GLY A 57 -10.47 13.30 -12.03
N VAL A 58 -9.32 13.72 -12.56
CA VAL A 58 -8.51 14.83 -12.02
C VAL A 58 -9.32 16.12 -12.04
N PHE A 59 -9.94 16.46 -13.18
CA PHE A 59 -10.74 17.67 -13.29
C PHE A 59 -11.91 17.68 -12.30
N GLY A 60 -12.70 16.60 -12.28
CA GLY A 60 -13.88 16.48 -11.45
C GLY A 60 -13.54 16.51 -9.96
N ALA A 61 -12.50 15.79 -9.53
CA ALA A 61 -12.12 15.73 -8.12
C ALA A 61 -11.53 17.04 -7.60
N ILE A 62 -10.64 17.69 -8.38
CA ILE A 62 -10.08 18.99 -7.99
C ILE A 62 -11.17 20.06 -7.96
N ALA A 63 -12.04 20.11 -8.98
CA ALA A 63 -13.17 21.04 -9.00
C ALA A 63 -14.13 20.80 -7.83
N MET A 64 -14.39 19.54 -7.46
CA MET A 64 -15.21 19.19 -6.30
C MET A 64 -14.56 19.65 -5.00
N ILE A 65 -13.25 19.42 -4.80
CA ILE A 65 -12.53 19.88 -3.60
C ILE A 65 -12.60 21.41 -3.50
N GLU A 66 -12.29 22.13 -4.58
CA GLU A 66 -12.37 23.59 -4.57
C GLU A 66 -13.79 24.12 -4.32
N ALA A 67 -14.80 23.49 -4.93
CA ALA A 67 -16.20 23.85 -4.73
C ALA A 67 -16.62 23.63 -3.29
N VAL A 68 -16.29 22.49 -2.67
CA VAL A 68 -16.59 22.21 -1.26
C VAL A 68 -15.84 23.19 -0.35
N SER A 69 -14.55 23.40 -0.56
CA SER A 69 -13.74 24.32 0.24
C SER A 69 -14.34 25.74 0.30
N LYS A 70 -14.92 26.24 -0.81
CA LYS A 70 -15.60 27.54 -0.85
C LYS A 70 -16.87 27.63 -0.01
N HIS A 71 -17.57 26.50 0.19
CA HIS A 71 -18.85 26.47 0.90
C HIS A 71 -18.72 26.04 2.38
N VAL A 72 -17.54 25.57 2.80
CA VAL A 72 -17.29 25.23 4.21
C VAL A 72 -17.10 26.52 5.01
N ALA A 73 -18.11 26.88 5.81
CA ALA A 73 -18.12 28.13 6.58
C ALA A 73 -16.93 28.27 7.55
N SER A 74 -16.38 27.16 8.05
CA SER A 74 -15.22 27.17 8.95
C SER A 74 -13.90 27.49 8.26
N PHE A 75 -13.82 27.46 6.94
CA PHE A 75 -12.57 27.68 6.19
C PHE A 75 -12.26 29.17 6.00
N ALA A 76 -13.28 30.01 5.80
CA ALA A 76 -13.10 31.44 5.61
C ALA A 76 -12.42 32.15 6.81
N PRO A 77 -12.80 31.90 8.08
CA PRO A 77 -12.13 32.51 9.24
C PRO A 77 -10.67 32.07 9.42
N HIS A 78 -10.30 30.90 8.89
CA HIS A 78 -8.96 30.33 9.00
C HIS A 78 -8.08 30.63 7.78
N HIS A 79 -8.57 31.42 6.81
CA HIS A 79 -7.88 31.74 5.56
C HIS A 79 -7.38 30.48 4.80
N VAL A 80 -8.14 29.39 4.86
CA VAL A 80 -7.78 28.14 4.18
C VAL A 80 -7.84 28.39 2.66
N PRO A 81 -6.79 28.04 1.89
CA PRO A 81 -6.85 28.15 0.43
C PRO A 81 -7.85 27.14 -0.14
N ASN A 82 -8.46 27.45 -1.29
CA ASN A 82 -9.47 26.57 -1.90
C ASN A 82 -8.95 25.15 -2.15
N VAL A 83 -7.66 25.02 -2.49
CA VAL A 83 -6.97 23.75 -2.64
C VAL A 83 -5.51 23.91 -2.24
N VAL A 84 -4.96 22.88 -1.60
CA VAL A 84 -3.51 22.78 -1.34
C VAL A 84 -2.85 22.16 -2.58
N GLY A 85 -1.78 22.78 -3.09
CA GLY A 85 -1.14 22.35 -4.35
C GLY A 85 -0.74 20.87 -4.42
N SER A 86 -0.48 20.23 -3.27
CA SER A 86 -0.26 18.79 -3.17
C SER A 86 -1.40 17.93 -3.75
N PHE A 87 -2.65 18.39 -3.68
CA PHE A 87 -3.78 17.64 -4.22
C PHE A 87 -3.72 17.49 -5.75
N GLY A 88 -3.05 18.39 -6.48
CA GLY A 88 -2.81 18.23 -7.91
C GLY A 88 -1.97 16.97 -8.21
N ALA A 89 -0.90 16.76 -7.45
CA ALA A 89 -0.07 15.55 -7.56
C ALA A 89 -0.81 14.29 -7.07
N ALA A 90 -1.61 14.40 -6.00
CA ALA A 90 -2.44 13.30 -5.51
C ALA A 90 -3.47 12.85 -6.57
N ALA A 91 -4.11 13.79 -7.26
CA ALA A 91 -5.06 13.47 -8.31
C ALA A 91 -4.41 12.67 -9.46
N VAL A 92 -3.19 13.00 -9.87
CA VAL A 92 -2.48 12.21 -10.89
C VAL A 92 -2.26 10.77 -10.42
N LEU A 93 -1.83 10.57 -9.17
CA LEU A 93 -1.68 9.21 -8.63
C LEU A 93 -3.01 8.47 -8.57
N GLU A 94 -4.06 9.11 -8.05
CA GLU A 94 -5.34 8.46 -7.77
C GLU A 94 -6.21 8.24 -9.01
N PHE A 95 -6.00 8.95 -10.13
CA PHE A 95 -6.80 8.80 -11.35
C PHE A 95 -6.04 8.24 -12.55
N TYR A 96 -4.74 8.51 -12.67
CA TYR A 96 -3.92 7.96 -13.76
C TYR A 96 -3.22 6.66 -13.31
N ALA A 97 -2.42 6.75 -12.26
CA ALA A 97 -1.59 5.65 -11.74
C ALA A 97 -2.30 4.81 -10.65
N ILE A 98 -3.56 4.45 -10.89
CA ILE A 98 -4.47 3.84 -9.89
C ILE A 98 -3.99 2.49 -9.32
N GLU A 99 -3.14 1.79 -10.08
CA GLU A 99 -2.55 0.50 -9.68
C GLU A 99 -1.35 0.68 -8.76
N SER A 100 -0.77 1.89 -8.72
CA SER A 100 0.39 2.19 -7.91
C SER A 100 0.09 1.94 -6.42
N PRO A 101 0.97 1.25 -5.69
CA PRO A 101 0.90 1.18 -4.23
C PRO A 101 0.77 2.56 -3.57
N LEU A 102 1.38 3.60 -4.15
CA LEU A 102 1.40 4.96 -3.60
C LEU A 102 0.05 5.69 -3.71
N ALA A 103 -0.84 5.21 -4.58
CA ALA A 103 -2.19 5.74 -4.79
C ALA A 103 -3.25 5.08 -3.90
N GLN A 104 -2.90 4.02 -3.16
CA GLN A 104 -3.88 3.24 -2.39
C GLN A 104 -4.39 4.03 -1.17
N PRO A 105 -5.64 3.78 -0.70
CA PRO A 105 -6.32 4.63 0.28
C PRO A 105 -5.57 4.82 1.60
N ARG A 106 -4.95 3.76 2.13
CA ARG A 106 -4.12 3.85 3.33
C ARG A 106 -3.01 4.88 3.17
N ASN A 107 -2.31 4.87 2.03
CA ASN A 107 -1.18 5.76 1.78
C ASN A 107 -1.66 7.19 1.59
N ALA A 108 -2.70 7.40 0.78
CA ALA A 108 -3.28 8.73 0.55
C ALA A 108 -3.74 9.40 1.86
N ILE A 109 -4.54 8.71 2.68
CA ILE A 109 -5.11 9.29 3.90
C ILE A 109 -4.04 9.40 5.01
N MET A 110 -3.37 8.30 5.36
CA MET A 110 -2.42 8.32 6.48
C MET A 110 -1.20 9.17 6.16
N GLY A 111 -0.72 9.12 4.90
CA GLY A 111 0.39 9.95 4.45
C GLY A 111 0.09 11.43 4.61
N GLN A 112 -1.11 11.87 4.17
CA GLN A 112 -1.51 13.27 4.28
C GLN A 112 -1.71 13.73 5.73
N VAL A 113 -2.31 12.89 6.58
CA VAL A 113 -2.47 13.21 8.01
C VAL A 113 -1.11 13.32 8.71
N LEU A 114 -0.20 12.36 8.49
CA LEU A 114 1.15 12.38 9.07
C LEU A 114 1.94 13.60 8.59
N ALA A 115 1.87 13.91 7.30
CA ALA A 115 2.51 15.09 6.73
C ALA A 115 1.97 16.40 7.29
N ALA A 116 0.65 16.53 7.45
CA ALA A 116 0.04 17.71 8.07
C ALA A 116 0.51 17.88 9.51
N VAL A 117 0.52 16.80 10.31
CA VAL A 117 1.01 16.83 11.70
C VAL A 117 2.48 17.25 11.78
N ILE A 118 3.34 16.61 10.98
CA ILE A 118 4.78 16.87 11.00
C ILE A 118 5.09 18.26 10.44
N GLY A 119 4.49 18.65 9.32
CA GLY A 119 4.64 19.96 8.71
C GLY A 119 4.21 21.08 9.64
N CYS A 120 3.04 20.97 10.28
CA CYS A 120 2.60 21.93 11.29
C CYS A 120 3.52 21.94 12.51
N GLY A 121 3.97 20.78 12.98
CA GLY A 121 4.90 20.67 14.12
C GLY A 121 6.23 21.39 13.84
N VAL A 122 6.86 21.12 12.70
CA VAL A 122 8.11 21.77 12.28
C VAL A 122 7.88 23.26 12.04
N GLY A 123 6.81 23.65 11.35
CA GLY A 123 6.48 25.05 11.09
C GLY A 123 6.29 25.84 12.39
N LYS A 124 5.52 25.29 13.34
CA LYS A 124 5.34 25.91 14.66
C LYS A 124 6.65 25.97 15.45
N LEU A 125 7.50 24.94 15.39
CA LEU A 125 8.81 24.95 16.04
C LEU A 125 9.71 26.07 15.48
N PHE A 126 9.77 26.21 14.16
CA PHE A 126 10.61 27.23 13.51
C PHE A 126 10.11 28.65 13.76
N LEU A 127 8.80 28.84 13.94
CA LEU A 127 8.20 30.13 14.32
C LEU A 127 8.64 30.64 15.71
N LEU A 128 9.24 29.81 16.56
CA LEU A 128 9.82 30.28 17.83
C LEU A 128 11.13 31.06 17.64
N SER A 129 11.74 31.01 16.45
CA SER A 129 12.97 31.73 16.14
C SER A 129 12.67 33.14 15.62
N ASP A 130 13.39 34.14 16.14
CA ASP A 130 13.31 35.52 15.64
C ASP A 130 13.74 35.65 14.17
N ASN A 131 14.56 34.71 13.68
CA ASN A 131 15.05 34.67 12.30
C ASN A 131 14.24 33.72 11.40
N PHE A 132 12.97 33.46 11.73
CA PHE A 132 12.12 32.49 11.03
C PHE A 132 12.18 32.60 9.51
N GLU A 133 12.02 33.80 8.95
CA GLU A 133 12.00 34.00 7.49
C GLU A 133 13.33 33.60 6.83
N GLU A 134 14.47 33.82 7.50
CA GLU A 134 15.79 33.44 6.96
C GLU A 134 16.02 31.93 7.00
N ILE A 135 15.48 31.23 8.00
CA ILE A 135 15.65 29.77 8.19
C ILE A 135 14.51 28.94 7.60
N LYS A 136 13.49 29.59 7.02
CA LYS A 136 12.26 28.95 6.52
C LYS A 136 12.52 27.85 5.49
N TRP A 137 13.47 28.07 4.59
CA TRP A 137 13.87 27.09 3.56
C TRP A 137 14.37 25.78 4.18
N LEU A 138 15.11 25.87 5.28
CA LEU A 138 15.60 24.71 6.03
C LEU A 138 14.46 24.00 6.76
N GLY A 139 13.52 24.77 7.33
CA GLY A 139 12.31 24.23 7.96
C GLY A 139 11.46 23.42 6.97
N GLY A 140 11.27 23.94 5.76
CA GLY A 140 10.55 23.22 4.69
C GLY A 140 11.24 21.91 4.29
N ALA A 141 12.58 21.94 4.14
CA ALA A 141 13.36 20.74 3.85
C ALA A 141 13.27 19.70 4.98
N LEU A 142 13.39 20.14 6.24
CA LEU A 142 13.27 19.28 7.41
C LEU A 142 11.88 18.65 7.53
N ALA A 143 10.81 19.42 7.30
CA ALA A 143 9.44 18.93 7.32
C ALA A 143 9.21 17.85 6.27
N CYS A 144 9.63 18.09 5.02
CA CYS A 144 9.50 17.13 3.92
C CYS A 144 10.27 15.83 4.21
N ALA A 145 11.53 15.94 4.63
CA ALA A 145 12.38 14.79 4.94
C ALA A 145 11.81 13.98 6.12
N SER A 146 11.38 14.65 7.19
CA SER A 146 10.80 14.01 8.37
C SER A 146 9.48 13.31 8.05
N ALA A 147 8.58 13.96 7.30
CA ALA A 147 7.33 13.36 6.86
C ALA A 147 7.58 12.14 5.98
N THR A 148 8.54 12.23 5.05
CA THR A 148 8.93 11.11 4.19
C THR A 148 9.48 9.94 5.00
N ALA A 149 10.37 10.19 5.96
CA ALA A 149 10.93 9.16 6.82
C ALA A 149 9.85 8.47 7.66
N VAL A 150 8.94 9.25 8.28
CA VAL A 150 7.83 8.69 9.06
C VAL A 150 6.91 7.86 8.17
N MET A 151 6.51 8.38 7.01
CA MET A 151 5.69 7.62 6.05
C MET A 151 6.37 6.32 5.58
N ALA A 152 7.69 6.33 5.39
CA ALA A 152 8.44 5.14 5.01
C ALA A 152 8.42 4.10 6.14
N LEU A 153 8.59 4.52 7.40
CA LEU A 153 8.51 3.64 8.57
C LEU A 153 7.10 3.08 8.77
N THR A 154 6.06 3.88 8.53
CA THR A 154 4.66 3.46 8.67
C THR A 154 4.10 2.75 7.43
N LYS A 155 4.90 2.61 6.36
CA LYS A 155 4.48 2.11 5.05
C LYS A 155 3.24 2.82 4.51
N THR A 156 3.23 4.14 4.62
CA THR A 156 2.15 5.02 4.14
C THR A 156 2.70 6.09 3.20
N VAL A 157 3.74 5.75 2.43
CA VAL A 157 4.38 6.71 1.51
C VAL A 157 3.39 7.18 0.47
N HIS A 158 3.10 8.48 0.53
CA HIS A 158 2.31 9.19 -0.45
C HIS A 158 3.07 10.46 -0.84
N PRO A 159 3.80 10.47 -1.97
CA PRO A 159 4.67 11.58 -2.35
C PRO A 159 4.01 12.98 -2.30
N PRO A 160 2.72 13.15 -2.69
CA PRO A 160 2.03 14.44 -2.54
C PRO A 160 2.00 14.97 -1.11
N ALA A 161 1.97 14.08 -0.11
CA ALA A 161 2.01 14.48 1.30
C ALA A 161 3.38 15.05 1.70
N GLY A 162 4.48 14.64 1.07
CA GLY A 162 5.79 15.29 1.26
C GLY A 162 5.74 16.78 0.89
N ALA A 163 5.05 17.11 -0.21
CA ALA A 163 4.80 18.50 -0.60
C ALA A 163 3.90 19.22 0.40
N THR A 164 2.88 18.57 0.95
CA THR A 164 2.03 19.14 2.02
C THR A 164 2.84 19.51 3.25
N ALA A 165 3.74 18.63 3.73
CA ALA A 165 4.60 18.90 4.88
C ALA A 165 5.54 20.09 4.62
N LEU A 166 6.12 20.17 3.42
CA LEU A 166 6.94 21.30 2.99
C LEU A 166 6.15 22.61 2.97
N LEU A 167 4.98 22.60 2.31
CA LEU A 167 4.13 23.78 2.14
C LEU A 167 3.58 24.28 3.48
N ALA A 168 3.32 23.40 4.44
CA ALA A 168 2.90 23.77 5.79
C ALA A 168 3.92 24.67 6.54
N VAL A 169 5.17 24.70 6.07
CA VAL A 169 6.24 25.57 6.62
C VAL A 169 6.51 26.78 5.73
N VAL A 170 6.63 26.57 4.41
CA VAL A 170 7.09 27.64 3.51
C VAL A 170 5.97 28.56 3.01
N ASP A 171 4.73 28.06 2.92
CA ASP A 171 3.58 28.83 2.46
C ASP A 171 3.03 29.70 3.62
N PRO A 172 3.05 31.04 3.49
CA PRO A 172 2.52 31.95 4.51
C PRO A 172 1.04 31.70 4.86
N THR A 173 0.25 31.21 3.91
CA THR A 173 -1.17 30.92 4.12
C THR A 173 -1.33 29.65 4.96
N LEU A 174 -0.63 28.57 4.60
CA LEU A 174 -0.77 27.29 5.31
C LEU A 174 -0.16 27.31 6.70
N ILE A 175 0.93 28.06 6.91
CA ILE A 175 1.52 28.18 8.24
C ILE A 175 0.58 28.92 9.22
N GLN A 176 -0.22 29.87 8.70
CA GLN A 176 -1.27 30.55 9.46
C GLN A 176 -2.44 29.61 9.79
N VAL A 177 -2.88 28.78 8.82
CA VAL A 177 -3.88 27.72 9.06
C VAL A 177 -3.43 26.82 10.21
N GLY A 178 -2.13 26.49 10.28
CA GLY A 178 -1.54 25.75 11.39
C GLY A 178 -2.22 24.40 11.61
N TRP A 179 -2.52 24.03 12.86
CA TRP A 179 -3.11 22.73 13.19
C TRP A 179 -4.47 22.45 12.52
N PHE A 180 -5.19 23.49 12.10
CA PHE A 180 -6.42 23.34 11.34
C PHE A 180 -6.19 22.73 9.94
N LEU A 181 -4.93 22.60 9.51
CA LEU A 181 -4.56 21.92 8.27
C LEU A 181 -4.90 20.43 8.31
N ILE A 182 -4.87 19.78 9.48
CA ILE A 182 -5.17 18.35 9.62
C ILE A 182 -6.60 18.02 9.15
N PRO A 183 -7.67 18.65 9.70
CA PRO A 183 -9.02 18.39 9.21
C PRO A 183 -9.24 18.86 7.77
N VAL A 184 -8.56 19.92 7.31
CA VAL A 184 -8.61 20.37 5.89
C VAL A 184 -8.07 19.27 4.96
N MET A 185 -6.90 18.72 5.28
CA MET A 185 -6.29 17.66 4.49
C MET A 185 -7.11 16.37 4.53
N LEU A 186 -7.66 16.01 5.70
CA LEU A 186 -8.52 14.84 5.84
C LEU A 186 -9.80 14.96 5.01
N LEU A 187 -10.44 16.13 4.99
CA LEU A 187 -11.60 16.40 4.14
C LEU A 187 -11.24 16.26 2.65
N GLY A 188 -10.14 16.88 2.23
CA GLY A 188 -9.66 16.78 0.85
C GLY A 188 -9.37 15.33 0.43
N CYS A 189 -8.74 14.53 1.29
CA CYS A 189 -8.53 13.10 1.06
C CYS A 189 -9.84 12.32 0.95
N ALA A 190 -10.83 12.60 1.81
CA ALA A 190 -12.11 11.92 1.76
C ALA A 190 -12.88 12.23 0.47
N LEU A 191 -12.85 13.49 0.03
CA LEU A 191 -13.43 13.93 -1.24
C LEU A 191 -12.70 13.31 -2.44
N MET A 192 -11.37 13.34 -2.45
CA MET A 192 -10.54 12.74 -3.50
C MET A 192 -10.81 11.24 -3.62
N LEU A 193 -10.74 10.51 -2.50
CA LEU A 193 -11.01 9.08 -2.45
C LEU A 193 -12.44 8.77 -2.90
N GLY A 194 -13.43 9.56 -2.47
CA GLY A 194 -14.81 9.40 -2.93
C GLY A 194 -14.95 9.51 -4.44
N ALA A 195 -14.35 10.53 -5.06
CA ALA A 195 -14.32 10.68 -6.51
C ALA A 195 -13.55 9.54 -7.20
N ALA A 196 -12.41 9.13 -6.64
CA ALA A 196 -11.61 8.02 -7.16
C ALA A 196 -12.38 6.69 -7.14
N LEU A 197 -13.12 6.39 -6.07
CA LEU A 197 -13.98 5.21 -5.98
C LEU A 197 -15.10 5.24 -7.04
N LEU A 198 -15.64 6.41 -7.36
CA LEU A 198 -16.68 6.52 -8.39
C LEU A 198 -16.07 6.43 -9.80
N ILE A 199 -15.14 7.29 -10.16
CA ILE A 199 -14.69 7.44 -11.54
C ILE A 199 -13.84 6.24 -11.98
N ASN A 200 -12.92 5.78 -11.12
CA ASN A 200 -12.01 4.70 -11.51
C ASN A 200 -12.72 3.34 -11.59
N ASN A 201 -13.81 3.12 -10.86
CA ASN A 201 -14.52 1.84 -10.91
C ASN A 201 -15.52 1.73 -12.06
N LEU A 202 -15.72 2.77 -12.87
CA LEU A 202 -16.59 2.68 -14.06
C LEU A 202 -16.08 1.61 -15.04
N GLU A 203 -14.78 1.63 -15.33
CA GLU A 203 -14.15 0.65 -16.24
C GLU A 203 -12.89 0.00 -15.68
N ARG A 204 -12.25 0.60 -14.68
CA ARG A 204 -11.04 0.07 -14.05
C ARG A 204 -11.39 -0.50 -12.67
N ARG A 205 -10.36 -0.81 -11.87
CA ARG A 205 -10.51 -1.33 -10.50
C ARG A 205 -9.72 -0.46 -9.55
N PHE A 206 -10.42 0.16 -8.60
CA PHE A 206 -9.78 0.93 -7.53
C PHE A 206 -10.58 0.82 -6.21
N PRO A 207 -9.94 0.72 -5.06
CA PRO A 207 -8.51 0.45 -4.88
C PRO A 207 -8.17 -1.00 -5.24
N VAL A 208 -6.86 -1.28 -5.38
CA VAL A 208 -6.33 -2.65 -5.47
C VAL A 208 -6.42 -3.30 -4.09
N TYR A 209 -6.05 -2.56 -3.04
CA TYR A 209 -6.20 -2.96 -1.64
C TYR A 209 -6.45 -1.75 -0.74
N TRP A 210 -7.09 -1.96 0.40
CA TRP A 210 -7.42 -0.89 1.34
C TRP A 210 -6.31 -0.60 2.35
N TRP A 211 -5.67 -1.66 2.87
CA TRP A 211 -4.72 -1.53 3.97
C TRP A 211 -3.33 -2.11 3.65
N SER A 212 -3.28 -3.32 3.13
CA SER A 212 -2.05 -4.00 2.76
C SER A 212 -2.34 -4.90 1.57
N PRO A 213 -1.36 -5.12 0.66
CA PRO A 213 -1.48 -6.13 -0.38
C PRO A 213 -1.41 -7.56 0.17
N GLU A 214 -0.93 -7.75 1.40
CA GLU A 214 -0.84 -9.06 2.05
C GLU A 214 -2.24 -9.63 2.37
N ASP A 215 -2.39 -10.96 2.26
CA ASP A 215 -3.65 -11.62 2.63
C ASP A 215 -3.84 -11.66 4.14
N LEU A 216 -4.63 -10.71 4.65
CA LEU A 216 -4.99 -10.58 6.07
C LEU A 216 -5.77 -11.79 6.63
N ARG A 217 -6.20 -12.74 5.79
CA ARG A 217 -6.90 -13.96 6.25
C ARG A 217 -5.94 -15.02 6.76
N GLN A 218 -4.66 -14.97 6.39
CA GLN A 218 -3.67 -15.95 6.84
C GLN A 218 -2.95 -15.42 8.08
N PRO A 219 -3.01 -16.13 9.23
CA PRO A 219 -2.23 -15.73 10.40
C PRO A 219 -0.74 -15.82 10.07
N ASN A 220 -0.01 -14.70 10.24
CA ASN A 220 1.42 -14.57 9.97
C ASN A 220 2.21 -15.82 10.41
N SER A 221 2.96 -16.42 9.47
CA SER A 221 3.77 -17.65 9.62
C SER A 221 4.82 -17.60 10.74
N LEU A 222 5.04 -16.42 11.33
CA LEU A 222 5.95 -16.17 12.44
C LEU A 222 5.60 -16.95 13.71
N PHE A 223 4.32 -17.18 13.99
CA PHE A 223 3.92 -18.03 15.10
C PHE A 223 4.04 -19.53 14.77
N ARG A 224 3.95 -19.91 13.49
CA ARG A 224 4.09 -21.31 13.04
C ARG A 224 5.53 -21.82 13.16
N ARG A 225 6.52 -20.94 12.92
CA ARG A 225 7.95 -21.30 13.01
C ARG A 225 8.40 -21.64 14.44
N ARG A 226 7.68 -21.14 15.46
CA ARG A 226 7.97 -21.41 16.88
C ARG A 226 7.40 -22.76 17.36
N HIS A 227 6.34 -23.26 16.72
CA HIS A 227 5.72 -24.54 17.06
C HIS A 227 6.33 -25.75 16.34
N SER A 228 6.90 -25.57 15.14
CA SER A 228 7.57 -26.66 14.40
C SER A 228 8.88 -27.11 15.07
N LYS A 229 9.60 -26.20 15.75
CA LYS A 229 10.86 -26.53 16.45
C LYS A 229 10.70 -27.33 17.75
N LYS A 230 9.47 -27.64 18.19
CA LYS A 230 9.21 -28.34 19.46
C LYS A 230 8.74 -29.79 19.31
N LYS A 231 8.73 -30.33 18.08
CA LYS A 231 8.25 -31.68 17.78
C LYS A 231 9.22 -32.41 16.84
N ALA A 232 10.48 -32.54 17.25
CA ALA A 232 11.32 -33.63 16.77
C ALA A 232 11.25 -34.73 17.84
N PRO A 233 10.71 -35.93 17.55
CA PRO A 233 10.77 -37.04 18.49
C PRO A 233 12.20 -37.57 18.56
N GLU A 234 12.77 -37.64 19.76
CA GLU A 234 13.89 -38.52 20.08
C GLU A 234 13.47 -39.96 19.79
N ALA A 235 14.04 -40.56 18.73
CA ALA A 235 13.92 -41.98 18.48
C ALA A 235 14.91 -42.71 19.38
N ALA A 236 14.39 -43.35 20.43
CA ALA A 236 15.11 -44.30 21.26
C ALA A 236 15.44 -45.56 20.46
N ALA A 237 16.67 -46.04 20.63
CA ALA A 237 17.16 -47.30 20.09
C ALA A 237 16.48 -48.49 20.76
N ASP A 238 16.09 -49.50 19.98
CA ASP A 238 16.16 -50.88 20.43
C ASP A 238 16.29 -51.86 19.24
N GLU A 239 17.09 -52.89 19.44
CA GLU A 239 17.46 -53.92 18.45
C GLU A 239 16.40 -55.03 18.35
N ALA A 240 16.02 -55.44 17.14
CA ALA A 240 15.58 -56.81 16.84
C ALA A 240 15.61 -57.11 15.33
N LYS A 241 15.90 -58.37 15.02
CA LYS A 241 16.35 -58.96 13.73
C LYS A 241 15.19 -59.53 12.88
N PRO A 242 15.43 -60.04 11.65
CA PRO A 242 14.78 -59.58 10.42
C PRO A 242 13.83 -60.62 9.79
N GLU A 243 13.29 -60.26 8.62
CA GLU A 243 12.52 -61.07 7.66
C GLU A 243 11.00 -60.94 7.79
N GLU A 244 10.48 -59.89 7.10
CA GLU A 244 9.11 -59.71 6.55
C GLU A 244 8.80 -58.22 6.30
N ALA A 245 9.73 -57.32 6.63
CA ALA A 245 9.54 -55.86 6.53
C ALA A 245 9.81 -55.23 5.15
N SER A 246 10.22 -55.98 4.12
CA SER A 246 10.70 -55.36 2.86
C SER A 246 9.60 -54.90 1.90
N GLU A 247 8.37 -55.43 1.98
CA GLU A 247 7.32 -55.04 1.04
C GLU A 247 6.39 -53.94 1.56
N ARG A 248 6.10 -53.88 2.87
CA ARG A 248 5.31 -52.78 3.47
C ARG A 248 6.09 -51.47 3.62
N TYR A 249 7.40 -51.55 3.82
CA TYR A 249 8.22 -50.34 4.00
C TYR A 249 8.43 -49.59 2.67
N VAL A 250 8.45 -50.30 1.54
CA VAL A 250 8.57 -49.71 0.21
C VAL A 250 7.23 -49.07 -0.21
N SER A 251 6.09 -49.71 0.06
CA SER A 251 4.78 -49.11 -0.26
C SER A 251 4.48 -47.86 0.57
N ASP A 252 4.89 -47.83 1.85
CA ASP A 252 4.68 -46.69 2.73
C ASP A 252 5.66 -45.54 2.44
N LEU A 253 6.88 -45.83 1.96
CA LEU A 253 7.79 -44.81 1.43
C LEU A 253 7.30 -44.24 0.10
N GLU A 254 6.87 -45.07 -0.86
CA GLU A 254 6.35 -44.57 -2.14
C GLU A 254 5.10 -43.69 -1.92
N ALA A 255 4.18 -44.11 -1.05
CA ALA A 255 3.00 -43.31 -0.70
C ALA A 255 3.32 -42.03 0.12
N ALA A 256 4.42 -42.00 0.87
CA ALA A 256 4.89 -40.81 1.58
C ALA A 256 5.64 -39.84 0.65
N THR A 257 6.42 -40.38 -0.30
CA THR A 257 7.16 -39.59 -1.29
C THR A 257 6.19 -38.98 -2.31
N ASP A 258 5.17 -39.72 -2.74
CA ASP A 258 4.11 -39.18 -3.61
C ASP A 258 3.30 -38.07 -2.90
N LYS A 259 3.01 -38.22 -1.60
CA LYS A 259 2.31 -37.18 -0.82
C LYS A 259 3.17 -35.96 -0.51
N GLU A 260 4.49 -36.12 -0.38
CA GLU A 260 5.42 -34.99 -0.26
C GLU A 260 5.62 -34.29 -1.60
N THR A 261 5.70 -35.03 -2.71
CA THR A 261 5.80 -34.48 -4.07
C THR A 261 4.51 -33.78 -4.48
N GLU A 262 3.32 -34.35 -4.20
CA GLU A 262 2.03 -33.67 -4.42
C GLU A 262 1.86 -32.42 -3.54
N ARG A 263 2.44 -32.41 -2.33
CA ARG A 263 2.47 -31.20 -1.48
C ARG A 263 3.44 -30.16 -1.99
N GLU A 264 4.62 -30.54 -2.46
CA GLU A 264 5.59 -29.61 -3.05
C GLU A 264 5.08 -29.05 -4.38
N ASP A 265 4.45 -29.87 -5.24
CA ASP A 265 3.83 -29.45 -6.50
C ASP A 265 2.63 -28.52 -6.27
N ALA A 266 1.79 -28.81 -5.26
CA ALA A 266 0.70 -27.89 -4.87
C ALA A 266 1.22 -26.57 -4.27
N GLN A 267 2.44 -26.57 -3.72
CA GLN A 267 3.07 -25.40 -3.13
C GLN A 267 3.82 -24.56 -4.18
N HIS A 268 4.40 -25.20 -5.20
CA HIS A 268 5.01 -24.55 -6.38
C HIS A 268 3.99 -24.12 -7.43
N ALA A 269 2.76 -24.66 -7.40
CA ALA A 269 1.67 -24.20 -8.26
C ALA A 269 1.37 -22.70 -8.07
N ALA A 270 1.76 -22.11 -6.93
CA ALA A 270 1.61 -20.69 -6.61
C ALA A 270 2.86 -19.82 -6.87
N ASP A 271 3.94 -20.41 -7.38
CA ASP A 271 5.20 -19.71 -7.56
C ASP A 271 5.30 -19.01 -8.92
N ILE A 272 5.73 -17.75 -8.92
CA ILE A 272 6.14 -17.04 -10.13
C ILE A 272 7.56 -17.51 -10.48
N ILE A 273 7.72 -18.15 -11.63
CA ILE A 273 9.01 -18.65 -12.09
C ILE A 273 9.59 -17.68 -13.11
N ILE A 274 10.74 -17.08 -12.78
CA ILE A 274 11.48 -16.19 -13.68
C ILE A 274 12.67 -16.98 -14.26
N LYS A 275 12.64 -17.23 -15.57
CA LYS A 275 13.74 -17.84 -16.33
C LYS A 275 14.31 -16.83 -17.33
N PRO A 276 15.55 -16.97 -17.80
CA PRO A 276 16.07 -16.13 -18.87
C PRO A 276 15.13 -16.17 -20.10
N GLY A 277 14.57 -15.02 -20.46
CA GLY A 277 13.64 -14.88 -21.59
C GLY A 277 12.18 -15.28 -21.36
N GLN A 278 11.78 -15.77 -20.17
CA GLN A 278 10.39 -16.14 -19.88
C GLN A 278 10.01 -15.93 -18.41
N VAL A 279 8.89 -15.24 -18.17
CA VAL A 279 8.24 -15.17 -16.85
C VAL A 279 7.00 -16.06 -16.90
N ILE A 280 6.92 -17.04 -16.00
CA ILE A 280 5.76 -17.93 -15.84
C ILE A 280 5.02 -17.48 -14.60
N VAL A 281 3.78 -17.02 -14.79
CA VAL A 281 2.90 -16.53 -13.71
C VAL A 281 1.74 -17.51 -13.57
N PRO A 282 1.49 -18.05 -12.36
CA PRO A 282 0.35 -18.92 -12.12
C PRO A 282 -0.99 -18.22 -12.40
N GLU A 283 -2.00 -18.97 -12.86
CA GLU A 283 -3.31 -18.42 -13.26
C GLU A 283 -4.07 -17.69 -12.14
N HIS A 284 -3.74 -17.97 -10.88
CA HIS A 284 -4.38 -17.38 -9.70
C HIS A 284 -3.59 -16.20 -9.10
N VAL A 285 -2.42 -15.88 -9.65
CA VAL A 285 -1.58 -14.77 -9.19
C VAL A 285 -1.88 -13.52 -10.00
N TYR A 286 -2.29 -12.46 -9.31
CA TYR A 286 -2.60 -11.17 -9.94
C TYR A 286 -1.37 -10.26 -9.91
N LEU A 287 -0.91 -9.86 -11.09
CA LEU A 287 0.17 -8.88 -11.24
C LEU A 287 -0.38 -7.61 -11.89
N THR A 288 0.01 -6.47 -11.35
CA THR A 288 -0.17 -5.15 -11.97
C THR A 288 0.73 -5.01 -13.20
N GLN A 289 0.47 -4.04 -14.08
CA GLN A 289 1.33 -3.80 -15.24
C GLN A 289 2.78 -3.45 -14.83
N GLU A 290 2.94 -2.67 -13.75
CA GLU A 290 4.26 -2.35 -13.21
C GLU A 290 5.00 -3.60 -12.71
N GLU A 291 4.31 -4.49 -12.00
CA GLU A 291 4.91 -5.74 -11.50
C GLU A 291 5.30 -6.66 -12.64
N GLN A 292 4.46 -6.78 -13.68
CA GLN A 292 4.78 -7.56 -14.87
C GLN A 292 6.01 -7.00 -15.60
N GLN A 293 6.09 -5.68 -15.80
CA GLN A 293 7.28 -5.04 -16.37
C GLN A 293 8.53 -5.24 -15.50
N TYR A 294 8.38 -5.25 -14.17
CA TYR A 294 9.47 -5.49 -13.25
C TYR A 294 9.99 -6.92 -13.37
N LEU A 295 9.10 -7.91 -13.42
CA LEU A 295 9.45 -9.31 -13.63
C LEU A 295 10.10 -9.55 -14.99
N GLU A 296 9.61 -8.90 -16.05
CA GLU A 296 10.24 -8.94 -17.37
C GLU A 296 11.62 -8.29 -17.37
N THR A 297 11.81 -7.21 -16.61
CA THR A 297 13.11 -6.56 -16.45
C THR A 297 14.08 -7.44 -15.66
N LEU A 298 13.62 -8.12 -14.62
CA LEU A 298 14.39 -9.11 -13.87
C LEU A 298 14.76 -10.31 -14.76
N CYS A 299 13.81 -10.81 -15.55
CA CYS A 299 14.01 -11.86 -16.54
C CYS A 299 15.09 -11.50 -17.58
N LYS A 300 15.15 -10.25 -18.03
CA LYS A 300 16.19 -9.74 -18.95
C LYS A 300 17.57 -9.57 -18.28
N ARG A 301 17.63 -9.57 -16.94
CA ARG A 301 18.86 -9.40 -16.16
C ARG A 301 19.41 -10.72 -15.59
N LEU A 302 18.63 -11.79 -15.64
CA LEU A 302 19.06 -13.17 -15.36
C LEU A 302 19.79 -13.75 -16.57
#